data_AF-A0A8B6F491-F1
#
_entry.id   AF-A0A8B6F491-F1
#
_cell.length_a   1.000
_cell.length_b   1.000
_cell.length_c   1.000
_cell.angle_alpha   90.00
_cell.angle_beta   90.00
_cell.angle_gamma   90.00
#
_symmetry.space_group_name_H-M   'P 1'
#
loop_
_entity.id
_entity.type
_entity.pdbx_description
1 polymer ?
#
loop_
_entity_poly.entity_id
_entity_poly.type
_entity_poly.pdbx_seq_one_letter_code
_entity_poly.pdbx_strand_id
1 'polypeptide(L)'
;MLVISNKPSKVNTINNIELWTEAFANFSKILLQKHASLAQDLFTYMSIIRDAISDAPFDRVYQYDRQFRLRVSLNHSKSWSEIDGFLWLKFIAKGSQGTPNPVVYQANLQKPCYDFNFKGFCQKSQCFYRHNCMKCSLQHPALSCVRFDRLQGNQGFQFGSLRPPMFNQNRPQMSNQFRQNRPSFVQQNRYRPPFNTRYSVPRFNQMN
;
A
#
# COMPACT_ATOMS: atom_id res chain seq x y z
N MET A 1 14.78 -21.49 -49.85
CA MET A 1 14.03 -20.62 -48.92
C MET A 1 13.85 -21.36 -47.61
N LEU A 2 14.44 -20.88 -46.51
CA LEU A 2 14.21 -21.44 -45.18
C LEU A 2 13.06 -20.68 -44.53
N VAL A 3 11.94 -21.37 -44.31
CA VAL A 3 10.78 -20.84 -43.60
C VAL A 3 11.05 -20.99 -42.10
N ILE A 4 11.43 -19.89 -41.45
CA ILE A 4 11.49 -19.84 -39.98
C ILE A 4 10.05 -19.77 -39.48
N SER A 5 9.51 -20.92 -39.06
CA SER A 5 8.23 -20.97 -38.34
C SER A 5 8.41 -20.36 -36.94
N ASN A 6 8.15 -19.06 -36.81
CA ASN A 6 8.00 -18.41 -35.51
C ASN A 6 6.68 -18.85 -34.86
N LYS A 7 6.65 -20.04 -34.25
CA LYS A 7 5.64 -20.32 -33.22
C LYS A 7 5.93 -19.36 -32.06
N PRO A 8 4.94 -18.62 -31.54
CA PRO A 8 5.14 -17.85 -30.32
C PRO A 8 5.48 -18.84 -29.21
N SER A 9 6.75 -18.87 -28.81
CA SER A 9 7.20 -19.62 -27.66
C SER A 9 6.39 -19.14 -26.45
N LYS A 10 5.81 -20.09 -25.69
CA LYS A 10 5.19 -19.76 -24.40
C LYS A 10 6.22 -18.95 -23.62
N VAL A 11 5.85 -17.73 -23.23
CA VAL A 11 6.72 -16.92 -22.37
C VAL A 11 6.88 -17.70 -21.07
N ASN A 12 8.08 -18.19 -20.81
CA ASN A 12 8.39 -18.91 -19.59
C ASN A 12 8.30 -17.90 -18.43
N THR A 13 7.21 -17.98 -17.67
CA THR A 13 7.03 -17.16 -16.47
C THR A 13 8.06 -17.57 -15.44
N ILE A 14 8.85 -16.60 -14.96
CA ILE A 14 9.80 -16.82 -13.87
C ILE A 14 9.00 -16.93 -12.57
N ASN A 15 8.86 -18.14 -12.03
CA ASN A 15 8.02 -18.44 -10.86
C ASN A 15 8.76 -19.11 -9.70
N ASN A 16 10.08 -19.31 -9.81
CA ASN A 16 10.93 -19.83 -8.75
C ASN A 16 12.35 -19.22 -8.82
N ILE A 17 13.14 -19.45 -7.77
CA ILE A 17 14.47 -18.85 -7.62
C ILE A 17 15.48 -19.43 -8.62
N GLU A 18 15.31 -20.68 -9.05
CA GLU A 18 16.17 -21.35 -10.02
C GLU A 18 16.05 -20.68 -11.41
N LEU A 19 14.82 -20.55 -11.91
CA LEU A 19 14.51 -19.85 -13.16
C LEU A 19 14.92 -18.39 -13.11
N TRP A 20 14.75 -17.73 -11.94
CA TRP A 20 15.24 -16.37 -11.75
C TRP A 20 16.76 -16.30 -11.84
N THR A 21 17.47 -17.26 -11.23
CA THR A 21 18.94 -17.31 -11.24
C THR A 21 19.47 -17.49 -12.66
N GLU A 22 18.88 -18.41 -13.44
CA GLU A 22 19.23 -18.59 -14.86
C GLU A 22 18.95 -17.34 -15.69
N ALA A 23 17.78 -16.72 -15.51
CA ALA A 23 17.44 -15.48 -16.19
C ALA A 23 18.38 -14.33 -15.81
N PHE A 24 18.76 -14.24 -14.53
CA PHE A 24 19.67 -13.22 -14.02
C PHE A 24 21.10 -13.42 -14.52
N ALA A 25 21.56 -14.67 -14.66
CA ALA A 25 22.85 -14.99 -15.26
C ALA A 25 22.91 -14.57 -16.73
N ASN A 26 21.85 -14.83 -17.50
CA ASN A 26 21.73 -14.37 -18.89
C ASN A 26 21.71 -12.83 -18.99
N PHE A 27 20.97 -12.17 -18.10
CA PHE A 27 20.95 -10.71 -17.99
C PHE A 27 22.36 -10.15 -17.69
N SER A 28 23.04 -10.73 -16.70
CA SER A 28 24.37 -10.32 -16.28
C SER A 28 25.40 -10.49 -17.40
N LYS A 29 25.32 -11.61 -18.15
CA LYS A 29 26.18 -11.84 -19.32
C LYS A 29 26.11 -10.70 -20.32
N ILE A 30 24.91 -10.21 -20.64
CA ILE A 30 24.70 -9.10 -21.58
C ILE A 30 25.23 -7.79 -20.97
N LEU A 31 24.91 -7.52 -19.71
CA LEU A 31 25.33 -6.29 -19.04
C LEU A 31 26.86 -6.17 -18.94
N LEU A 32 27.54 -7.28 -18.65
CA LEU A 32 28.99 -7.35 -18.52
C LEU A 32 29.75 -7.18 -19.84
N GLN A 33 29.10 -7.34 -20.99
CA GLN A 33 29.72 -7.02 -22.28
C GLN A 33 30.07 -5.53 -22.41
N LYS A 34 29.34 -4.66 -21.70
CA LYS A 34 29.56 -3.21 -21.71
C LYS A 34 30.14 -2.67 -20.41
N HIS A 35 29.86 -3.34 -19.28
CA HIS A 35 30.22 -2.87 -17.95
C HIS A 35 30.90 -3.98 -17.14
N ALA A 36 32.06 -4.46 -17.60
CA ALA A 36 32.78 -5.57 -16.98
C ALA A 36 33.12 -5.33 -15.49
N SER A 37 33.30 -4.07 -15.07
CA SER A 37 33.56 -3.70 -13.68
C SER A 37 32.42 -4.05 -12.71
N LEU A 38 31.21 -4.30 -13.21
CA LEU A 38 30.05 -4.68 -12.39
C LEU A 38 30.02 -6.17 -12.02
N ALA A 39 30.96 -6.99 -12.50
CA ALA A 39 30.90 -8.45 -12.33
C ALA A 39 30.76 -8.86 -10.87
N GLN A 40 31.63 -8.35 -10.00
CA GLN A 40 31.58 -8.64 -8.58
C GLN A 40 30.25 -8.21 -7.97
N ASP A 41 29.78 -7.00 -8.29
CA ASP A 41 28.56 -6.47 -7.69
C ASP A 41 27.30 -7.23 -8.13
N LEU A 42 27.25 -7.70 -9.37
CA LEU A 42 26.15 -8.52 -9.87
C LEU A 42 26.12 -9.90 -9.18
N PHE A 43 27.28 -10.51 -8.93
CA PHE A 43 27.33 -11.77 -8.18
C PHE A 43 26.96 -11.58 -6.71
N THR A 44 27.42 -10.50 -6.08
CA THR A 44 26.98 -10.13 -4.72
C THR A 44 25.47 -9.94 -4.68
N TYR A 45 24.90 -9.21 -5.64
CA TYR A 45 23.45 -9.02 -5.75
C TYR A 45 22.69 -10.34 -5.92
N MET A 46 23.19 -11.23 -6.77
CA MET A 46 22.60 -12.55 -6.96
C MET A 46 22.56 -13.35 -5.65
N SER A 47 23.63 -13.31 -4.86
CA SER A 47 23.67 -13.94 -3.53
C SER A 47 22.64 -13.31 -2.58
N ILE A 48 22.58 -11.97 -2.52
CA ILE A 48 21.59 -11.23 -1.70
C ILE A 48 20.16 -11.70 -2.01
N ILE A 49 19.81 -11.80 -3.30
CA ILE A 49 18.47 -12.23 -3.71
C ILE A 49 18.19 -13.68 -3.35
N ARG A 50 19.18 -14.57 -3.53
CA ARG A 50 19.03 -15.99 -3.17
C ARG A 50 18.87 -16.17 -1.66
N ASP A 51 19.62 -15.43 -0.86
CA ASP A 51 19.53 -15.47 0.60
C ASP A 51 18.18 -14.93 1.10
N ALA A 52 17.63 -13.90 0.44
CA ALA A 52 16.33 -13.30 0.77
C ALA A 52 15.15 -14.29 0.73
N ILE A 53 15.27 -15.41 0.02
CA ILE A 53 14.25 -16.48 -0.02
C ILE A 53 14.06 -17.14 1.35
N SER A 54 15.09 -17.12 2.20
CA SER A 54 14.99 -17.60 3.59
C SER A 54 14.12 -16.69 4.46
N ASP A 55 13.95 -15.43 4.06
CA ASP A 55 13.22 -14.41 4.82
C ASP A 55 11.82 -14.11 4.26
N ALA A 56 11.62 -14.29 2.95
CA ALA A 56 10.36 -14.01 2.28
C ALA A 56 10.04 -14.99 1.13
N PRO A 57 8.74 -15.27 0.88
CA PRO A 57 8.30 -15.99 -0.31
C PRO A 57 8.85 -15.38 -1.61
N PHE A 58 9.11 -16.23 -2.60
CA PHE A 58 9.68 -15.85 -3.89
C PHE A 58 8.98 -14.66 -4.54
N ASP A 59 7.64 -14.59 -4.53
CA ASP A 59 6.90 -13.47 -5.13
C ASP A 59 7.30 -12.10 -4.57
N ARG A 60 7.62 -12.02 -3.26
CA ARG A 60 8.04 -10.76 -2.64
C ARG A 60 9.49 -10.43 -2.98
N VAL A 61 10.35 -11.44 -2.98
CA VAL A 61 11.75 -11.31 -3.42
C VAL A 61 11.83 -10.87 -4.89
N TYR A 62 10.99 -11.44 -5.74
CA TYR A 62 10.87 -11.08 -7.14
C TYR A 62 10.38 -9.63 -7.33
N GLN A 63 9.42 -9.18 -6.52
CA GLN A 63 8.98 -7.78 -6.52
C GLN A 63 10.08 -6.82 -6.06
N TYR A 64 10.85 -7.18 -5.03
CA TYR A 64 12.04 -6.44 -4.62
C TYR A 64 13.02 -6.29 -5.80
N ASP A 65 13.38 -7.40 -6.45
CA ASP A 65 14.33 -7.40 -7.56
C ASP A 65 13.87 -6.50 -8.72
N ARG A 66 12.60 -6.60 -9.12
CA ARG A 66 12.06 -5.73 -10.18
C ARG A 66 12.17 -4.25 -9.83
N GLN A 67 11.83 -3.87 -8.61
CA GLN A 67 11.90 -2.47 -8.18
C GLN A 67 13.35 -1.99 -8.03
N PHE A 68 14.24 -2.86 -7.56
CA PHE A 68 15.66 -2.56 -7.44
C PHE A 68 16.27 -2.27 -8.81
N ARG A 69 16.10 -3.18 -9.77
CA ARG A 69 16.63 -3.01 -11.14
C ARG A 69 16.06 -1.78 -11.85
N LEU A 70 14.78 -1.45 -11.64
CA LEU A 70 14.20 -0.20 -12.13
C LEU A 70 14.90 1.03 -11.53
N ARG A 71 15.18 1.04 -10.22
CA ARG A 71 15.89 2.15 -9.58
C ARG A 71 17.33 2.28 -10.08
N VAL A 72 18.04 1.16 -10.24
CA VAL A 72 19.39 1.16 -10.81
C VAL A 72 19.39 1.67 -12.24
N SER A 73 18.40 1.31 -13.06
CA SER A 73 18.30 1.80 -14.45
C SER A 73 18.08 3.32 -14.54
N LEU A 74 17.49 3.93 -13.51
CA LEU A 74 17.29 5.38 -13.43
C LEU A 74 18.49 6.09 -12.79
N ASN A 75 19.22 5.41 -11.92
CA ASN A 75 20.39 5.95 -11.25
C ASN A 75 21.54 4.93 -11.25
N HIS A 76 22.45 5.10 -12.21
CA HIS A 76 23.64 4.25 -12.37
C HIS A 76 24.66 4.38 -11.24
N SER A 77 24.51 5.36 -10.33
CA SER A 77 25.38 5.48 -9.15
C SER A 77 25.02 4.51 -8.03
N LYS A 78 23.87 3.81 -8.13
CA LYS A 78 23.48 2.80 -7.16
C LYS A 78 24.33 1.55 -7.35
N SER A 79 24.92 1.07 -6.26
CA SER A 79 25.67 -0.18 -6.23
C SER A 79 24.72 -1.38 -6.28
N TRP A 80 25.08 -2.41 -7.05
CA TRP A 80 24.40 -3.71 -7.03
C TRP A 80 24.72 -4.50 -5.75
N SER A 81 25.86 -4.24 -5.13
CA SER A 81 26.31 -4.91 -3.90
C SER A 81 25.59 -4.44 -2.63
N GLU A 82 24.71 -3.45 -2.72
CA GLU A 82 24.04 -2.86 -1.56
C GLU A 82 22.53 -3.15 -1.54
N ILE A 83 22.03 -3.46 -0.36
CA ILE A 83 20.59 -3.62 -0.12
C ILE A 83 19.92 -2.25 -0.13
N ASP A 84 18.87 -2.08 -0.96
CA ASP A 84 18.02 -0.89 -0.88
C ASP A 84 17.10 -1.02 0.35
N GLY A 85 17.48 -0.37 1.45
CA GLY A 85 16.80 -0.52 2.74
C GLY A 85 15.30 -0.24 2.70
N PHE A 86 14.83 0.72 1.88
CA PHE A 86 13.40 0.99 1.74
C PHE A 86 12.68 -0.15 1.03
N LEU A 87 13.24 -0.65 -0.07
CA LEU A 87 12.66 -1.81 -0.77
C LEU A 87 12.74 -3.06 0.10
N TRP A 88 13.82 -3.24 0.85
CA TRP A 88 14.02 -4.40 1.73
C TRP A 88 12.99 -4.43 2.85
N LEU A 89 12.75 -3.30 3.52
CA LEU A 89 11.67 -3.19 4.49
C LEU A 89 10.32 -3.49 3.84
N LYS A 90 10.06 -2.93 2.65
CA LYS A 90 8.76 -3.06 1.96
C LYS A 90 8.45 -4.49 1.54
N PHE A 91 9.43 -5.25 1.05
CA PHE A 91 9.19 -6.55 0.43
C PHE A 91 9.72 -7.74 1.23
N ILE A 92 10.85 -7.59 1.94
CA ILE A 92 11.57 -8.71 2.56
C ILE A 92 11.33 -8.79 4.06
N ALA A 93 11.43 -7.67 4.78
CA ALA A 93 11.43 -7.68 6.25
C ALA A 93 10.18 -8.35 6.87
N LYS A 94 10.40 -9.16 7.91
CA LYS A 94 9.33 -9.79 8.68
C LYS A 94 8.58 -8.71 9.48
N GLY A 95 7.25 -8.63 9.33
CA GLY A 95 6.42 -7.62 9.98
C GLY A 95 6.12 -6.37 9.14
N SER A 96 6.65 -6.24 7.91
CA SER A 96 6.13 -5.29 6.92
C SER A 96 4.79 -5.70 6.31
N GLN A 97 4.11 -6.67 6.95
CA GLN A 97 2.71 -7.02 6.76
C GLN A 97 1.79 -5.87 7.20
N GLY A 98 1.95 -4.68 6.62
CA GLY A 98 0.79 -4.05 6.02
C GLY A 98 0.49 -4.87 4.76
N THR A 99 -0.32 -5.92 4.92
CA THR A 99 -0.82 -6.82 3.88
C THR A 99 -0.52 -6.36 2.45
N PRO A 100 0.36 -7.04 1.70
CA PRO A 100 0.35 -6.94 0.25
C PRO A 100 -0.87 -7.74 -0.19
N ASN A 101 -2.02 -7.07 -0.27
CA ASN A 101 -3.04 -7.56 -1.19
C ASN A 101 -2.33 -7.77 -2.54
N PRO A 102 -2.58 -8.87 -3.27
CA PRO A 102 -2.23 -8.90 -4.67
C PRO A 102 -2.75 -7.59 -5.27
N VAL A 103 -2.02 -7.02 -6.22
CA VAL A 103 -2.51 -5.90 -7.02
C VAL A 103 -3.64 -6.43 -7.94
N VAL A 104 -4.69 -6.97 -7.34
CA VAL A 104 -6.03 -6.61 -7.74
C VAL A 104 -6.18 -5.18 -7.23
N TYR A 105 -6.38 -4.26 -8.15
CA TYR A 105 -6.87 -2.90 -7.89
C TYR A 105 -8.26 -2.95 -7.22
N GLN A 106 -8.40 -3.57 -6.05
CA GLN A 106 -9.63 -3.67 -5.28
C GLN A 106 -9.31 -3.72 -3.77
N ALA A 107 -8.43 -2.83 -3.29
CA ALA A 107 -8.75 -2.23 -2.00
C ALA A 107 -10.10 -1.51 -2.17
N ASN A 108 -10.91 -1.47 -1.13
CA ASN A 108 -12.21 -0.77 -1.04
C ASN A 108 -12.07 0.77 -1.22
N LEU A 109 -11.48 1.19 -2.34
CA LEU A 109 -11.45 2.52 -2.89
C LEU A 109 -12.75 2.69 -3.67
N GLN A 110 -13.88 2.70 -2.96
CA GLN A 110 -15.06 3.32 -3.56
C GLN A 110 -14.64 4.76 -3.87
N LYS A 111 -14.41 5.05 -5.17
CA LYS A 111 -14.01 6.37 -5.64
C LYS A 111 -15.05 7.39 -5.15
N PRO A 112 -14.66 8.64 -4.87
CA PRO A 112 -15.64 9.65 -4.49
C PRO A 112 -16.64 9.86 -5.64
N CYS A 113 -17.91 10.07 -5.30
CA CYS A 113 -18.92 10.39 -6.30
C CYS A 113 -18.72 11.82 -6.78
N TYR A 114 -18.38 11.99 -8.05
CA TYR A 114 -18.16 13.31 -8.64
C TYR A 114 -19.44 14.11 -8.78
N ASP A 115 -20.58 13.46 -9.10
CA ASP A 115 -21.88 14.14 -9.15
C ASP A 115 -22.25 14.73 -7.79
N PHE A 116 -22.14 13.94 -6.72
CA PHE A 116 -22.33 14.44 -5.36
C PHE A 116 -21.39 15.61 -5.05
N ASN A 117 -20.09 15.47 -5.32
CA ASN A 117 -19.10 16.47 -4.93
C ASN A 117 -19.16 17.78 -5.72
N PHE A 118 -19.50 17.73 -7.02
CA PHE A 118 -19.48 18.90 -7.92
C PHE A 118 -20.86 19.45 -8.28
N LYS A 119 -21.94 18.68 -8.11
CA LYS A 119 -23.32 19.14 -8.33
C LYS A 119 -24.12 19.29 -7.03
N GLY A 120 -23.56 18.84 -5.90
CA GLY A 120 -24.18 18.91 -4.58
C GLY A 120 -25.11 17.72 -4.26
N PHE A 121 -25.47 16.91 -5.26
CA PHE A 121 -26.34 15.75 -5.10
C PHE A 121 -26.04 14.67 -6.15
N CYS A 122 -26.38 13.42 -5.85
CA CYS A 122 -26.28 12.30 -6.79
C CYS A 122 -27.69 11.73 -7.03
N GLN A 123 -28.08 11.57 -8.30
CA GLN A 123 -29.41 11.06 -8.68
C GLN A 123 -29.53 9.53 -8.60
N LYS A 124 -28.42 8.81 -8.39
CA LYS A 124 -28.40 7.35 -8.31
C LYS A 124 -28.82 6.91 -6.91
N SER A 125 -29.93 6.17 -6.82
CA SER A 125 -30.44 5.60 -5.56
C SER A 125 -29.49 4.61 -4.90
N GLN A 126 -28.73 3.85 -5.70
CA GLN A 126 -27.66 2.95 -5.27
C GLN A 126 -26.33 3.38 -5.92
N CYS A 127 -25.75 4.46 -5.41
CA CYS A 127 -24.47 4.95 -5.88
C CYS A 127 -23.33 4.04 -5.36
N PHE A 128 -22.56 3.46 -6.28
CA PHE A 128 -21.36 2.67 -5.96
C PHE A 128 -20.16 3.52 -5.50
N TYR A 129 -20.28 4.84 -5.59
CA TYR A 129 -19.25 5.82 -5.24
C TYR A 129 -19.58 6.50 -3.91
N ARG A 130 -18.55 6.91 -3.14
CA ARG A 130 -18.76 7.48 -1.79
C ARG A 130 -19.33 8.89 -1.86
N HIS A 131 -20.35 9.15 -1.05
CA HIS A 131 -20.91 10.49 -0.81
C HIS A 131 -20.21 11.18 0.37
N ASN A 132 -18.89 11.35 0.22
CA ASN A 132 -18.07 12.09 1.16
C ASN A 132 -17.33 13.21 0.40
N CYS A 133 -17.04 14.29 1.12
CA CYS A 133 -16.31 15.44 0.60
C CYS A 133 -14.93 15.03 0.11
N MET A 134 -14.60 15.35 -1.14
CA MET A 134 -13.25 15.09 -1.68
C MET A 134 -12.15 15.91 -1.01
N LYS A 135 -12.50 17.02 -0.35
CA LYS A 135 -11.55 17.94 0.29
C LYS A 135 -11.26 17.60 1.76
N CYS A 136 -12.27 17.14 2.51
CA CYS A 136 -12.13 16.90 3.95
C CYS A 136 -12.69 15.56 4.45
N SER A 137 -13.19 14.70 3.55
CA SER A 137 -13.70 13.35 3.81
C SER A 137 -14.95 13.24 4.71
N LEU A 138 -15.59 14.36 5.08
CA LEU A 138 -16.83 14.41 5.86
C LEU A 138 -18.09 14.27 5.00
N GLN A 139 -19.27 14.11 5.65
CA GLN A 139 -20.58 13.92 5.00
C GLN A 139 -21.18 15.24 4.48
N HIS A 140 -20.56 15.79 3.43
CA HIS A 140 -21.09 16.90 2.64
C HIS A 140 -20.42 16.91 1.25
N PRO A 141 -21.01 17.55 0.22
CA PRO A 141 -20.36 17.69 -1.08
C PRO A 141 -19.20 18.69 -1.03
N ALA A 142 -18.21 18.57 -1.94
CA ALA A 142 -17.05 19.48 -1.97
C ALA A 142 -17.41 20.96 -2.18
N LEU A 143 -18.58 21.25 -2.77
CA LEU A 143 -19.16 22.59 -2.90
C LEU A 143 -19.55 23.22 -1.56
N SER A 144 -19.90 22.43 -0.54
CA SER A 144 -20.34 22.91 0.77
C SER A 144 -19.24 22.78 1.85
N CYS A 145 -17.98 22.70 1.42
CA CYS A 145 -16.85 22.42 2.31
C CYS A 145 -16.26 23.69 2.95
N VAL A 146 -16.78 24.03 4.13
CA VAL A 146 -16.30 25.19 4.93
C VAL A 146 -14.85 25.08 5.43
N ARG A 147 -14.26 23.87 5.44
CA ARG A 147 -12.87 23.66 5.88
C ARG A 147 -11.83 24.10 4.85
N PHE A 148 -12.20 24.13 3.57
CA PHE A 148 -11.28 24.52 2.51
C PHE A 148 -11.37 26.01 2.18
N ASP A 149 -12.53 26.63 2.37
CA ASP A 149 -12.71 28.08 2.16
C ASP A 149 -11.87 28.93 3.13
N ARG A 150 -11.58 28.41 4.33
CA ARG A 150 -10.70 29.11 5.30
C ARG A 150 -9.21 29.06 4.95
N LEU A 151 -8.77 28.13 4.11
CA LEU A 151 -7.35 28.02 3.72
C LEU A 151 -7.02 28.77 2.42
N GLN A 152 -8.03 29.26 1.68
CA GLN A 152 -7.86 30.07 0.46
C GLN A 152 -8.53 31.46 0.53
N GLY A 153 -9.00 31.89 1.70
CA GLY A 153 -9.73 33.15 1.87
C GLY A 153 -8.83 34.35 2.18
N ASN A 154 -8.09 34.85 1.19
CA ASN A 154 -7.76 36.28 1.13
C ASN A 154 -7.93 36.75 -0.31
N GLN A 155 -9.17 37.03 -0.71
CA GLN A 155 -9.66 38.27 -1.36
C GLN A 155 -11.20 38.19 -1.38
N GLY A 156 -11.85 39.24 -0.90
CA GLY A 156 -13.25 39.21 -0.49
C GLY A 156 -14.28 39.28 -1.61
N PHE A 157 -15.48 38.83 -1.28
CA PHE A 157 -16.73 39.44 -1.74
C PHE A 157 -17.70 39.47 -0.55
N GLN A 158 -17.98 40.69 -0.08
CA GLN A 158 -19.13 40.96 0.78
C GLN A 158 -20.40 40.66 -0.02
N PHE A 159 -21.19 39.70 0.42
CA PHE A 159 -22.64 39.73 0.22
C PHE A 159 -23.32 39.39 1.54
N GLY A 160 -24.26 40.26 1.90
CA GLY A 160 -24.82 40.36 3.23
C GLY A 160 -25.65 39.16 3.67
N SER A 161 -25.79 39.08 4.99
CA SER A 161 -27.01 38.76 5.73
C SER A 161 -28.13 38.09 4.93
N LEU A 162 -28.10 36.76 4.83
CA LEU A 162 -29.33 35.97 4.76
C LEU A 162 -29.21 34.79 5.71
N ARG A 163 -30.08 34.82 6.73
CA ARG A 163 -30.29 33.80 7.74
C ARG A 163 -30.55 32.43 7.07
N PRO A 164 -30.11 31.31 7.66
CA PRO A 164 -30.64 30.01 7.27
C PRO A 164 -32.14 29.94 7.59
N PRO A 165 -32.99 29.36 6.73
CA PRO A 165 -34.36 29.07 7.11
C PRO A 165 -34.34 28.01 8.22
N MET A 166 -34.90 28.39 9.37
CA MET A 166 -35.21 27.51 10.48
C MET A 166 -36.18 26.43 9.97
N PHE A 167 -35.71 25.18 9.89
CA PHE A 167 -36.63 24.06 9.71
C PHE A 167 -37.39 23.87 11.03
N ASN A 168 -38.65 24.30 11.00
CA ASN A 168 -39.59 24.30 12.12
C ASN A 168 -39.90 22.85 12.54
N GLN A 169 -39.44 22.45 13.72
CA GLN A 169 -39.90 21.26 14.43
C GLN A 169 -41.16 21.60 15.23
N ASN A 170 -42.32 21.12 14.77
CA ASN A 170 -43.53 20.89 15.58
C ASN A 170 -44.39 19.81 14.87
N ARG A 171 -44.21 18.52 15.21
CA ARG A 171 -45.04 17.64 16.09
C ARG A 171 -46.26 17.00 15.36
N PRO A 172 -46.80 15.82 15.76
CA PRO A 172 -46.95 15.34 17.14
C PRO A 172 -46.33 13.97 17.47
N GLN A 173 -46.09 13.82 18.77
CA GLN A 173 -45.75 12.59 19.47
C GLN A 173 -46.92 11.61 19.45
N MET A 174 -46.63 10.32 19.23
CA MET A 174 -47.43 9.23 19.82
C MET A 174 -46.56 8.46 20.80
N SER A 175 -46.95 8.56 22.06
CA SER A 175 -46.58 7.69 23.15
C SER A 175 -47.08 6.28 22.89
N ASN A 176 -46.23 5.27 23.05
CA ASN A 176 -46.66 3.99 23.60
C ASN A 176 -45.53 3.38 24.42
N GLN A 177 -45.73 3.47 25.73
CA GLN A 177 -45.08 2.63 26.73
C GLN A 177 -45.40 1.17 26.40
N PHE A 178 -44.44 0.26 26.52
CA PHE A 178 -44.58 -1.00 27.26
C PHE A 178 -43.26 -1.78 27.33
N ARG A 179 -42.88 -2.09 28.59
CA ARG A 179 -42.09 -3.23 29.10
C ARG A 179 -40.61 -3.32 28.71
N GLN A 180 -39.72 -3.04 29.67
CA GLN A 180 -39.17 -4.00 30.65
C GLN A 180 -38.34 -5.11 29.97
N ASN A 181 -37.02 -4.95 29.95
CA ASN A 181 -36.12 -5.84 30.70
C ASN A 181 -34.65 -5.39 30.62
N ARG A 182 -34.09 -5.12 31.80
CA ARG A 182 -32.66 -5.14 32.11
C ARG A 182 -32.24 -6.62 32.27
N PRO A 183 -30.95 -6.99 32.17
CA PRO A 183 -30.03 -6.71 33.28
C PRO A 183 -28.65 -6.22 32.85
N SER A 184 -28.04 -5.55 33.82
CA SER A 184 -26.67 -5.06 33.88
C SER A 184 -25.66 -6.20 33.86
N PHE A 185 -24.47 -5.95 33.30
CA PHE A 185 -23.25 -6.53 33.85
C PHE A 185 -22.13 -5.49 34.02
N VAL A 186 -21.60 -5.54 35.23
CA VAL A 186 -20.44 -4.91 35.87
C VAL A 186 -19.21 -4.88 34.94
N GLN A 187 -18.61 -3.72 34.69
CA GLN A 187 -17.45 -3.12 35.39
C GLN A 187 -16.13 -3.89 35.23
N GLN A 188 -15.16 -3.21 34.62
CA GLN A 188 -13.71 -3.24 34.86
C GLN A 188 -12.94 -4.56 34.68
N ASN A 189 -11.96 -4.55 33.76
CA ASN A 189 -10.58 -4.78 34.18
C ASN A 189 -9.55 -4.22 33.18
N ARG A 190 -8.72 -3.31 33.69
CA ARG A 190 -7.38 -3.00 33.18
C ARG A 190 -6.49 -4.21 33.49
N TYR A 191 -5.65 -4.65 32.57
CA TYR A 191 -4.35 -5.23 32.95
C TYR A 191 -3.30 -5.00 31.86
N ARG A 192 -2.19 -4.39 32.27
CA ARG A 192 -0.93 -4.18 31.54
C ARG A 192 -0.09 -5.48 31.60
N PRO A 193 0.90 -5.66 30.72
CA PRO A 193 1.63 -6.91 30.53
C PRO A 193 2.76 -7.09 31.56
N PRO A 194 3.28 -8.31 31.76
CA PRO A 194 4.56 -8.50 32.39
C PRO A 194 5.70 -8.42 31.36
N PHE A 195 6.67 -7.57 31.68
CA PHE A 195 8.07 -7.74 31.31
C PHE A 195 8.61 -9.05 31.89
N ASN A 196 9.35 -9.87 31.14
CA ASN A 196 10.72 -10.24 31.55
C ASN A 196 11.56 -10.95 30.47
N THR A 197 12.78 -10.45 30.35
CA THR A 197 14.08 -11.02 29.92
C THR A 197 14.18 -12.50 29.48
N ARG A 198 14.95 -12.76 28.42
CA ARG A 198 16.39 -13.16 28.51
C ARG A 198 17.00 -13.37 27.12
N TYR A 199 18.08 -12.64 26.85
CA TYR A 199 19.09 -12.98 25.86
C TYR A 199 19.88 -14.21 26.35
N SER A 200 20.12 -15.16 25.45
CA SER A 200 21.12 -16.21 25.62
C SER A 200 21.84 -16.41 24.29
N VAL A 201 23.08 -15.93 24.22
CA VAL A 201 24.04 -16.18 23.14
C VAL A 201 24.81 -17.45 23.48
N PRO A 202 24.93 -18.44 22.59
CA PRO A 202 25.98 -19.44 22.70
C PRO A 202 27.29 -18.93 22.09
N ARG A 203 28.32 -19.02 22.93
CA ARG A 203 29.71 -18.62 22.77
C ARG A 203 30.42 -19.48 21.71
N PHE A 204 31.23 -18.83 20.88
CA PHE A 204 32.28 -19.46 20.07
C PHE A 204 33.20 -20.33 20.95
N ASN A 205 33.44 -21.57 20.52
CA ASN A 205 34.65 -22.30 20.87
C ASN A 205 35.48 -22.49 19.58
N GLN A 206 36.62 -21.81 19.55
CA GLN A 206 37.78 -22.19 18.75
C GLN A 206 38.38 -23.44 19.39
N MET A 207 38.66 -24.48 18.60
CA MET A 207 39.71 -25.44 18.88
C MET A 207 40.36 -25.84 17.55
N ASN A 208 41.69 -25.93 17.63
CA ASN A 208 42.69 -26.19 16.59
C ASN A 208 42.34 -27.28 15.57
#